data_AF-A0A2N5GJB1-F1
#
_entry.id   AF-A0A2N5GJB1-F1
#
_cell.length_a   1.000
_cell.length_b   1.000
_cell.length_c   1.000
_cell.angle_alpha   90.00
_cell.angle_beta   90.00
_cell.angle_gamma   90.00
#
_symmetry.space_group_name_H-M   'P 1'
#
loop_
_entity.id
_entity.type
_entity.pdbx_description
1 polymer ?
#
loop_
_entity_poly.entity_id
_entity_poly.type
_entity_poly.pdbx_seq_one_letter_code
_entity_poly.pdbx_strand_id
1 'polypeptide(L)'
;MTPERAIFIIFPFVVIVWTILTKVVFFKSKKLNYFVLFSVYICSNTALYILVEGAFIGREMLQVNVILQIFADLTVRQWLWILCIPNIFTFMYLIICFMLLLLFDKMPELKSKIMLKRRKTA
;
A
#
# COMPACT_ATOMS: atom_id res chain seq x y z
N MET A 1 -8.92 -21.53 -4.29
CA MET A 1 -8.33 -20.29 -4.83
C MET A 1 -6.82 -20.39 -4.65
N THR A 2 -5.99 -20.14 -5.67
CA THR A 2 -4.54 -20.22 -5.47
C THR A 2 -4.11 -19.12 -4.48
N PRO A 3 -3.18 -19.40 -3.54
CA PRO A 3 -2.77 -18.45 -2.50
C PRO A 3 -2.25 -17.12 -3.08
N GLU A 4 -1.61 -17.19 -4.26
CA GLU A 4 -1.19 -16.03 -5.06
C GLU A 4 -2.37 -15.09 -5.36
N ARG A 5 -3.51 -15.63 -5.81
CA ARG A 5 -4.73 -14.85 -6.15
C ARG A 5 -5.40 -14.22 -4.94
N ALA A 6 -5.30 -14.83 -3.76
CA ALA A 6 -5.87 -14.27 -2.55
C ALA A 6 -5.17 -12.96 -2.16
N ILE A 7 -3.86 -12.84 -2.39
CA ILE A 7 -3.12 -11.65 -1.99
C ILE A 7 -3.34 -10.49 -2.96
N PHE A 8 -3.50 -10.75 -4.26
CA PHE A 8 -3.90 -9.71 -5.21
C PHE A 8 -5.26 -9.07 -4.86
N ILE A 9 -6.13 -9.80 -4.16
CA ILE A 9 -7.40 -9.28 -3.68
C ILE A 9 -7.25 -8.60 -2.32
N ILE A 10 -6.54 -9.20 -1.37
CA ILE A 10 -6.42 -8.70 0.01
C ILE A 10 -5.52 -7.45 0.10
N PHE A 11 -4.44 -7.40 -0.67
CA PHE A 11 -3.44 -6.33 -0.59
C PHE A 11 -4.01 -4.93 -0.91
N PRO A 12 -4.88 -4.75 -1.93
CA PRO A 12 -5.64 -3.51 -2.11
C PRO A 12 -6.41 -3.07 -0.86
N PHE A 13 -7.08 -4.00 -0.16
CA PHE A 13 -7.81 -3.66 1.07
C PHE A 13 -6.87 -3.22 2.19
N VAL A 14 -5.71 -3.87 2.33
CA VAL A 14 -4.68 -3.46 3.30
C VAL A 14 -4.19 -2.03 3.00
N VAL A 15 -3.91 -1.72 1.73
CA VAL A 15 -3.51 -0.38 1.30
C VAL A 15 -4.58 0.66 1.60
N ILE A 16 -5.86 0.34 1.32
CA ILE A 16 -7.00 1.21 1.62
C ILE A 16 -7.09 1.48 3.12
N VAL A 17 -7.13 0.43 3.94
CA VAL A 17 -7.27 0.53 5.40
C VAL A 17 -6.09 1.30 6.00
N TRP A 18 -4.86 1.00 5.59
CA TRP A 18 -3.67 1.72 6.03
C TRP A 18 -3.73 3.21 5.71
N THR A 19 -4.14 3.55 4.49
CA THR A 19 -4.27 4.95 4.04
C THR A 19 -5.33 5.69 4.85
N ILE A 20 -6.48 5.06 5.10
CA ILE A 20 -7.56 5.64 5.91
C ILE A 20 -7.10 5.86 7.35
N LEU A 21 -6.57 4.84 8.02
CA LEU A 21 -6.11 4.93 9.41
C LEU A 21 -5.06 6.02 9.57
N THR A 22 -4.08 6.06 8.68
CA THR A 22 -3.00 7.05 8.73
C THR A 22 -3.54 8.48 8.55
N LYS A 23 -4.48 8.68 7.62
CA LYS A 23 -5.10 10.00 7.39
C LYS A 23 -6.02 10.47 8.51
N VAL A 24 -6.74 9.54 9.13
CA VAL A 24 -7.64 9.83 10.26
C VAL A 24 -6.84 10.19 11.51
N VAL A 25 -5.74 9.48 11.78
CA VAL A 25 -4.93 9.69 12.99
C VAL A 25 -4.01 10.91 12.86
N PHE A 26 -3.34 11.10 11.72
CA PHE A 26 -2.25 12.08 11.60
C PHE A 26 -2.59 13.32 10.75
N PHE A 27 -3.88 13.64 10.59
CA PHE A 27 -4.49 14.84 10.00
C PHE A 27 -3.63 15.70 9.02
N LYS A 28 -4.11 15.79 7.76
CA LYS A 28 -3.84 16.83 6.72
C LYS A 28 -2.39 17.22 6.38
N SER A 29 -1.35 16.65 7.00
CA SER A 29 0.02 17.00 6.63
C SER A 29 0.38 16.43 5.25
N LYS A 30 0.84 17.29 4.32
CA LYS A 30 1.34 16.85 3.01
C LYS A 30 2.56 15.92 3.14
N LYS A 31 3.39 16.10 4.17
CA LYS A 31 4.55 15.23 4.46
C LYS A 31 4.10 13.79 4.75
N LEU A 32 2.94 13.64 5.41
CA LEU A 32 2.34 12.34 5.69
C LEU A 32 1.89 11.63 4.41
N ASN A 33 1.43 12.35 3.38
CA ASN A 33 1.05 11.74 2.10
C ASN A 33 2.24 11.04 1.44
N TYR A 34 3.40 11.71 1.44
CA TYR A 34 4.63 11.11 0.91
C TYR A 34 5.08 9.91 1.73
N PHE A 35 4.97 9.99 3.05
CA PHE A 35 5.26 8.85 3.93
C PHE A 35 4.33 7.66 3.65
N VAL A 36 3.03 7.88 3.52
CA VAL A 36 2.06 6.83 3.19
C VAL A 36 2.39 6.20 1.84
N LEU A 37 2.62 7.01 0.80
CA LEU A 37 3.00 6.50 -0.52
C LEU A 37 4.30 5.71 -0.48
N PHE A 38 5.31 6.20 0.23
CA PHE A 38 6.59 5.51 0.38
C PHE A 38 6.45 4.18 1.15
N SER A 39 5.65 4.15 2.21
CA SER A 39 5.35 2.92 2.95
C SER A 39 4.62 1.89 2.10
N VAL A 40 3.62 2.32 1.33
CA VAL A 40 2.89 1.45 0.39
C VAL A 40 3.83 0.92 -0.68
N TYR A 41 4.74 1.75 -1.20
CA TYR A 41 5.74 1.33 -2.18
C TYR A 41 6.64 0.21 -1.65
N ILE A 42 7.23 0.39 -0.46
CA ILE A 42 8.08 -0.61 0.17
C ILE A 42 7.29 -1.90 0.40
N CYS A 43 6.14 -1.80 1.09
CA CYS A 43 5.33 -2.96 1.42
C CYS A 43 4.87 -3.73 0.18
N SER A 44 4.50 -3.04 -0.91
CA SER A 44 4.07 -3.68 -2.16
C SER A 44 5.20 -4.44 -2.83
N ASN A 45 6.38 -3.82 -2.98
CA ASN A 45 7.54 -4.48 -3.58
C ASN A 45 8.03 -5.65 -2.73
N THR A 46 8.07 -5.48 -1.41
CA THR A 46 8.42 -6.57 -0.48
C THR A 46 7.43 -7.71 -0.62
N ALA A 47 6.12 -7.45 -0.52
CA ALA A 47 5.08 -8.48 -0.59
C ALA A 47 5.11 -9.24 -1.93
N LEU A 48 5.31 -8.53 -3.04
CA LEU A 48 5.40 -9.16 -4.37
C LEU A 48 6.67 -10.00 -4.50
N TYR A 49 7.79 -9.56 -3.95
CA TYR A 49 8.99 -10.38 -3.90
C TYR A 49 8.80 -11.63 -3.02
N ILE A 50 8.20 -11.49 -1.83
CA ILE A 50 7.80 -12.64 -0.97
C ILE A 50 6.95 -13.61 -1.76
N LEU A 51 6.05 -13.12 -2.60
CA LEU A 51 5.15 -13.99 -3.34
C LEU A 51 5.79 -14.63 -4.54
N VAL A 52 6.60 -13.91 -5.30
CA VAL A 52 7.24 -14.47 -6.49
C VAL A 52 8.30 -15.48 -6.08
N GLU A 53 9.22 -15.09 -5.20
CA GLU A 53 10.27 -15.99 -4.72
C GLU A 53 9.70 -17.04 -3.76
N GLY A 54 8.80 -16.65 -2.85
CA GLY A 54 8.17 -17.59 -1.92
C GLY A 54 7.14 -18.51 -2.56
N ALA A 55 6.52 -18.19 -3.70
CA ALA A 55 5.72 -19.16 -4.45
C ALA A 55 6.61 -20.11 -5.27
N PHE A 56 7.78 -19.64 -5.74
CA PHE A 56 8.77 -20.50 -6.39
C PHE A 56 9.34 -21.52 -5.39
N ILE A 57 9.80 -21.05 -4.23
CA ILE A 57 10.40 -21.89 -3.18
C ILE A 57 9.33 -22.67 -2.39
N GLY A 58 8.17 -22.06 -2.13
CA GLY A 58 7.06 -22.68 -1.39
C GLY A 58 6.32 -23.77 -2.17
N ARG A 59 6.46 -23.81 -3.50
CA ARG A 59 6.07 -25.00 -4.30
C ARG A 59 6.99 -26.20 -4.03
N GLU A 60 8.22 -25.96 -3.60
CA GLU A 60 9.19 -27.02 -3.30
C GLU A 60 9.27 -27.37 -1.81
N MET A 61 9.03 -26.41 -0.90
CA MET A 61 9.04 -26.66 0.55
C MET A 61 7.87 -25.97 1.26
N LEU A 62 6.97 -26.78 1.83
CA LEU A 62 5.75 -26.40 2.56
C LEU A 62 6.00 -25.72 3.93
N GLN A 63 6.99 -24.83 4.06
CA GLN A 63 7.32 -24.21 5.35
C GLN A 63 7.43 -22.68 5.26
N VAL A 64 6.42 -21.99 5.80
CA VAL A 64 6.36 -20.53 5.94
C VAL A 64 7.57 -19.96 6.70
N ASN A 65 8.15 -20.73 7.62
CA ASN A 65 9.35 -20.33 8.37
C ASN A 65 10.58 -20.17 7.48
N VAL A 66 10.72 -20.99 6.43
CA VAL A 66 11.86 -20.90 5.49
C VAL A 66 11.77 -19.62 4.66
N ILE A 67 10.56 -19.24 4.26
CA ILE A 67 10.32 -17.98 3.55
C ILE A 67 10.76 -16.80 4.43
N LEU A 68 10.30 -16.74 5.68
CA LEU A 68 10.68 -15.69 6.65
C LEU A 68 12.19 -15.63 6.91
N GLN A 69 12.88 -16.77 6.90
CA GLN A 69 14.31 -16.85 7.14
C GLN A 69 15.13 -16.30 5.95
N ILE A 70 14.69 -16.57 4.72
CA ILE A 70 15.27 -15.95 3.51
C ILE A 70 15.17 -14.41 3.59
N PHE A 71 14.07 -13.88 4.14
CA PHE A 71 13.93 -12.44 4.37
C PHE A 71 14.89 -11.87 5.41
N ALA A 72 15.11 -12.62 6.50
CA ALA A 72 16.04 -12.22 7.55
C ALA A 72 17.48 -12.18 7.05
N ASP A 73 17.82 -13.04 6.09
CA ASP A 73 19.17 -13.15 5.52
C ASP A 73 19.43 -12.22 4.31
N LEU A 74 18.44 -11.44 3.88
CA LEU A 74 18.63 -10.45 2.81
C LEU A 74 19.55 -9.32 3.25
N THR A 75 20.64 -9.13 2.48
CA THR A 75 21.53 -7.99 2.63
C THR A 75 20.87 -6.69 2.19
N VAL A 76 21.36 -5.55 2.70
CA VAL A 76 20.88 -4.20 2.32
C VAL A 76 20.92 -3.98 0.81
N ARG A 77 21.95 -4.51 0.13
CA ARG A 77 22.07 -4.44 -1.33
C ARG A 77 20.90 -5.16 -2.02
N GLN A 78 20.51 -6.34 -1.53
CA GLN A 78 19.39 -7.08 -2.09
C GLN A 78 18.07 -6.37 -1.83
N TRP A 79 17.88 -5.78 -0.65
CA TRP A 79 16.71 -4.94 -0.37
C TRP A 79 16.58 -3.76 -1.35
N LEU A 80 17.68 -3.06 -1.62
CA LEU A 80 17.68 -1.98 -2.62
C LEU A 80 17.31 -2.51 -4.01
N TRP A 81 17.84 -3.67 -4.40
CA TRP A 81 17.48 -4.31 -5.66
C TRP A 81 15.99 -4.64 -5.74
N ILE A 82 15.43 -5.28 -4.71
CA ILE A 82 13.99 -5.61 -4.63
C ILE A 82 13.14 -4.34 -4.78
N LEU A 83 13.53 -3.25 -4.13
CA LEU A 83 12.83 -1.97 -4.22
C LEU A 83 13.02 -1.26 -5.57
N CYS A 84 14.04 -1.59 -6.36
CA CYS A 84 14.28 -0.98 -7.66
C CYS A 84 13.64 -1.75 -8.82
N ILE A 85 13.15 -2.97 -8.61
CA ILE A 85 12.50 -3.76 -9.66
C ILE A 85 11.14 -3.13 -9.98
N PRO A 86 10.93 -2.64 -11.23
CA PRO A 86 9.66 -2.05 -11.61
C PRO A 86 8.58 -3.14 -11.65
N ASN A 87 7.49 -2.95 -10.91
CA ASN A 87 6.38 -3.89 -10.88
C ASN A 87 5.05 -3.18 -11.12
N ILE A 88 4.30 -3.64 -12.13
CA ILE A 88 3.01 -3.06 -12.52
C ILE A 88 1.97 -3.08 -11.39
N PHE A 89 2.01 -4.10 -10.53
CA PHE A 89 1.11 -4.21 -9.38
C PHE A 89 1.45 -3.17 -8.30
N THR A 90 2.73 -2.95 -8.03
CA THR A 90 3.18 -1.87 -7.14
C THR A 90 2.69 -0.50 -7.66
N PHE A 91 2.82 -0.25 -8.96
CA PHE A 91 2.30 1.00 -9.55
C PHE A 91 0.78 1.12 -9.40
N MET A 92 0.04 0.03 -9.65
CA MET A 92 -1.42 0.01 -9.47
C MET A 92 -1.82 0.36 -8.03
N TYR A 93 -1.15 -0.23 -7.03
CA TYR A 93 -1.43 0.05 -5.61
C TYR A 93 -1.09 1.48 -5.22
N LEU A 94 0.01 2.04 -5.76
CA LEU A 94 0.36 3.44 -5.58
C LEU A 94 -0.67 4.39 -6.19
N ILE A 95 -1.20 4.09 -7.38
CA ILE A 95 -2.25 4.90 -8.01
C ILE A 95 -3.52 4.89 -7.15
N ILE A 96 -3.95 3.73 -6.66
CA ILE A 96 -5.11 3.60 -5.77
C ILE A 96 -4.88 4.43 -4.49
N CYS A 97 -3.72 4.27 -3.85
CA CYS A 97 -3.35 5.03 -2.67
C CYS A 97 -3.36 6.55 -2.95
N PHE A 98 -2.78 6.98 -4.06
CA PHE A 98 -2.74 8.38 -4.46
C PHE A 98 -4.13 8.97 -4.67
N MET A 99 -5.02 8.25 -5.36
CA MET A 99 -6.41 8.68 -5.57
C MET A 99 -7.18 8.80 -4.25
N LEU A 100 -6.96 7.88 -3.30
CA LEU A 100 -7.54 7.98 -1.96
C LEU A 100 -7.03 9.20 -1.19
N LEU A 101 -5.73 9.46 -1.24
CA LEU A 101 -5.14 10.64 -0.60
C LEU A 101 -5.72 11.95 -1.20
N LEU A 102 -5.90 12.00 -2.52
CA LEU A 102 -6.56 13.13 -3.20
C LEU A 102 -8.01 13.32 -2.76
N LEU A 103 -8.78 12.23 -2.58
CA LEU A 103 -10.14 12.29 -2.06
C LEU A 103 -10.16 12.91 -0.66
N PHE A 104 -9.29 12.45 0.24
CA PHE A 104 -9.17 13.00 1.60
C PHE A 104 -8.79 14.49 1.61
N ASP A 105 -7.89 14.91 0.71
CA ASP A 105 -7.48 16.31 0.63
C ASP A 105 -8.60 17.22 0.07
N LYS A 106 -9.51 16.69 -0.78
CA LYS A 106 -10.67 17.42 -1.35
C LYS A 106 -11.93 17.42 -0.47
N MET A 107 -12.11 16.45 0.43
CA MET A 107 -13.25 16.41 1.37
C MET A 107 -13.50 17.71 2.16
N PRO A 108 -12.50 18.42 2.72
CA PRO A 108 -12.75 19.67 3.43
C PRO A 108 -13.31 20.80 2.55
N GLU A 109 -12.93 20.89 1.27
CA GLU A 109 -13.52 21.85 0.33
C GLU A 109 -14.97 21.52 -0.01
N LEU A 110 -15.30 20.23 -0.10
CA LEU A 110 -16.67 19.79 -0.34
C LEU A 110 -17.56 20.13 0.87
N LYS A 111 -17.07 19.90 2.09
CA LYS A 111 -17.76 20.24 3.33
C LYS A 111 -18.03 21.74 3.44
N SER A 112 -17.07 22.60 3.09
CA SER A 112 -17.25 24.06 3.16
C SER A 112 -18.29 24.55 2.16
N LYS A 113 -18.28 24.05 0.92
CA LYS A 113 -19.28 24.39 -0.11
C LYS A 113 -20.70 23.98 0.29
N ILE A 114 -20.88 22.81 0.90
CA ILE A 114 -22.19 22.34 1.38
C ILE A 114 -22.71 23.22 2.53
N MET A 115 -21.84 23.60 3.48
CA MET A 115 -22.22 24.49 4.58
C MET A 115 -22.59 25.90 4.09
N LEU A 116 -21.85 26.45 3.12
CA LEU A 116 -22.17 27.72 2.47
C LEU A 116 -23.49 27.68 1.71
N LYS A 117 -23.78 26.57 1.02
CA LYS A 117 -25.06 26.40 0.31
C LYS A 117 -26.24 26.38 1.27
N ARG A 118 -26.13 25.68 2.42
CA ARG A 118 -27.17 25.65 3.47
C ARG A 118 -27.44 27.03 4.09
N ARG A 119 -26.42 27.86 4.27
CA ARG A 119 -26.58 29.23 4.80
C ARG A 119 -27.25 30.21 3.83
N LYS A 120 -27.26 29.93 2.53
CA LYS A 120 -27.92 30.77 1.52
C LYS A 120 -29.38 30.40 1.27
N THR A 121 -29.80 29.23 1.75
CA THR A 121 -31.16 28.69 1.59
C THR A 121 -32.01 28.77 2.86
N ALA A 122 -31.44 29.28 3.96
CA ALA A 122 -32.13 29.59 5.20
C ALA A 122 -32.19 31.11 5.37
#